data_AF-A0A5J5N9X7-F1
#
_entry.id   AF-A0A5J5N9X7-F1
#
_cell.length_a   1.000
_cell.length_b   1.000
_cell.length_c   1.000
_cell.angle_alpha   90.00
_cell.angle_beta   90.00
_cell.angle_gamma   90.00
#
_symmetry.space_group_name_H-M   'P 1'
#
loop_
_entity.id
_entity.type
_entity.pdbx_description
1 polymer ?
#
loop_
_entity_poly.entity_id
_entity_poly.type
_entity_poly.pdbx_seq_one_letter_code
_entity_poly.pdbx_strand_id
1 'polypeptide(L)'
;MSHLTLRNLSKTSLGIEYKNFFMAEMEIGNDEQKMLPKKVHKDNDRAKEVKAFDDTKAGVQGLVDVGVVKLPPIFHMPREYIHDHPTLNGHNLHGFQVPTIDLKHVSDPCIRKEIVDKMRLASEKWGFFQVINHGIPQDVMKEVLEGVRRFHEQPREMKMKYYSRETEIVRYYTNYDLHQSKGASWRDTLICVMAPNPPPPNMYPSACREILVEYSKRVQSIGEVIFKLLSEALGLDPDHLKI
;
A
#
# COMPACT_ATOMS: atom_id res chain seq x y z
N MET A 1 32.93 3.92 -6.28
CA MET A 1 31.80 3.41 -7.09
C MET A 1 31.29 2.17 -6.40
N SER A 2 30.15 2.24 -5.73
CA SER A 2 29.50 1.06 -5.16
C SER A 2 28.59 0.44 -6.22
N HIS A 3 28.81 -0.84 -6.52
CA HIS A 3 28.04 -1.60 -7.50
C HIS A 3 26.89 -2.29 -6.74
N LEU A 4 25.65 -1.85 -6.97
CA LEU A 4 24.48 -2.53 -6.41
C LEU A 4 24.17 -3.74 -7.31
N THR A 5 24.27 -4.95 -6.77
CA THR A 5 23.94 -6.19 -7.49
C THR A 5 22.67 -6.77 -6.91
N LEU A 6 21.60 -6.81 -7.69
CA LEU A 6 20.35 -7.49 -7.30
C LEU A 6 20.58 -9.00 -7.36
N ARG A 7 20.43 -9.70 -6.23
CA ARG A 7 20.42 -11.16 -6.17
C ARG A 7 19.02 -11.67 -5.86
N ASN A 8 18.57 -12.66 -6.63
CA ASN A 8 17.37 -13.43 -6.30
C ASN A 8 17.68 -14.34 -5.11
N LEU A 9 17.00 -14.13 -3.98
CA LEU A 9 16.97 -15.08 -2.89
C LEU A 9 15.64 -15.85 -2.95
N SER A 10 15.74 -17.18 -3.09
CA SER A 10 14.60 -18.08 -3.02
C SER A 10 14.79 -19.07 -1.87
N LYS A 11 13.69 -19.33 -1.14
CA LYS A 11 13.46 -20.26 0.00
C LYS A 11 13.61 -19.59 1.39
N THR A 12 12.72 -19.76 2.40
CA THR A 12 11.72 -20.83 2.67
C THR A 12 10.69 -20.44 3.75
N SER A 13 9.61 -21.25 3.80
CA SER A 13 8.71 -21.63 4.92
C SER A 13 7.76 -20.60 5.55
N LEU A 14 6.73 -20.23 4.81
CA LEU A 14 5.33 -20.09 5.23
C LEU A 14 4.58 -19.78 3.93
N GLY A 15 3.67 -20.65 3.51
CA GLY A 15 3.13 -20.74 2.14
C GLY A 15 2.30 -19.55 1.66
N ILE A 16 2.91 -18.37 1.58
CA ILE A 16 2.42 -17.17 0.93
C ILE A 16 3.57 -16.69 0.03
N GLU A 17 3.55 -17.10 -1.25
CA GLU A 17 4.50 -16.58 -2.24
C GLU A 17 4.14 -15.11 -2.56
N TYR A 18 4.77 -14.17 -1.88
CA TYR A 18 4.95 -12.81 -2.41
C TYR A 18 6.09 -12.87 -3.44
N LYS A 19 5.81 -13.35 -4.66
CA LYS A 19 6.72 -13.15 -5.78
C LYS A 19 6.62 -11.68 -6.21
N ASN A 20 7.76 -10.99 -6.16
CA ASN A 20 8.00 -9.59 -6.52
C ASN A 20 7.98 -8.57 -5.37
N PHE A 21 8.69 -8.88 -4.28
CA PHE A 21 9.24 -7.83 -3.41
C PHE A 21 10.77 -7.80 -3.58
N PHE A 22 11.29 -6.81 -4.31
CA PHE A 22 12.73 -6.60 -4.43
C PHE A 22 13.20 -5.78 -3.22
N MET A 23 13.79 -6.45 -2.22
CA MET A 23 14.58 -5.79 -1.18
C MET A 23 16.02 -5.64 -1.67
N ALA A 24 16.52 -4.41 -1.67
CA ALA A 24 17.93 -4.13 -1.91
C ALA A 24 18.64 -4.02 -0.55
N GLU A 25 19.51 -4.98 -0.23
CA GLU A 25 20.46 -4.85 0.88
C GLU A 25 21.73 -4.15 0.40
N MET A 26 22.23 -3.21 1.21
CA MET A 26 23.38 -2.37 0.90
C MET A 26 24.54 -2.76 1.83
N GLU A 27 25.54 -3.49 1.32
CA GLU A 27 26.80 -3.72 2.05
C GLU A 27 27.69 -2.48 1.95
N ILE A 28 28.03 -1.88 3.10
CA ILE A 28 28.90 -0.70 3.18
C ILE A 28 30.35 -1.17 3.29
N GLY A 29 31.07 -1.13 2.17
CA GLY A 29 32.54 -1.16 2.17
C GLY A 29 33.10 0.20 2.58
N ASN A 30 33.93 0.22 3.62
CA ASN A 30 34.72 1.39 4.01
C ASN A 30 35.81 1.62 2.96
N ASP A 31 35.72 2.71 2.20
CA ASP A 31 36.87 3.30 1.52
C ASP A 31 36.70 4.83 1.37
N GLU A 32 37.81 5.52 1.59
CA GLU A 32 37.94 6.95 1.89
C GLU A 32 37.34 7.89 0.82
N GLN A 33 36.73 8.97 1.32
CA GLN A 33 36.06 10.02 0.55
C GLN A 33 37.04 10.84 -0.30
N LYS A 34 36.94 10.70 -1.64
CA LYS A 34 37.20 11.83 -2.55
C LYS A 34 35.88 12.49 -2.92
N MET A 35 35.67 13.70 -2.42
CA MET A 35 34.50 14.54 -2.71
C MET A 35 34.42 14.84 -4.21
N LEU A 36 33.49 14.19 -4.90
CA LEU A 36 32.99 14.66 -6.19
C LEU A 36 31.90 15.72 -5.95
N PRO A 37 31.83 16.80 -6.75
CA PRO A 37 30.92 17.90 -6.51
C PRO A 37 29.45 17.44 -6.57
N LYS A 38 28.69 17.77 -5.51
CA LYS A 38 27.24 17.54 -5.44
C LYS A 38 26.55 18.30 -6.59
N LYS A 39 26.03 17.59 -7.58
CA LYS A 39 25.04 18.16 -8.51
C LYS A 39 23.77 18.45 -7.71
N VAL A 40 23.57 19.71 -7.35
CA VAL A 40 22.27 20.21 -6.91
C VAL A 40 21.37 20.19 -8.15
N HIS A 41 20.43 19.23 -8.22
CA HIS A 41 19.37 19.30 -9.22
C HIS A 41 18.59 20.59 -8.96
N LYS A 42 18.59 21.52 -9.92
CA LYS A 42 17.74 22.72 -9.82
C LYS A 42 16.27 22.26 -9.87
N ASP A 43 15.40 22.89 -9.08
CA ASP A 43 13.97 22.54 -9.03
C ASP A 43 13.29 22.56 -10.42
N ASN A 44 13.78 23.41 -11.33
CA ASN A 44 13.34 23.47 -12.73
C ASN A 44 13.61 22.16 -13.52
N ASP A 45 14.69 21.45 -13.20
CA ASP A 45 15.03 20.19 -13.87
C ASP A 45 14.11 19.06 -13.39
N ARG A 46 13.82 19.02 -12.07
CA ARG A 46 12.87 18.04 -11.51
C ARG A 46 11.47 18.22 -12.09
N ALA A 47 10.97 19.46 -12.18
CA ALA A 47 9.64 19.72 -12.70
C ALA A 47 9.47 19.22 -14.15
N LYS A 48 10.50 19.38 -14.99
CA LYS A 48 10.51 18.85 -16.36
C LYS A 48 10.51 17.33 -16.40
N GLU A 49 11.33 16.68 -15.57
CA GLU A 49 11.37 15.22 -15.47
C GLU A 49 10.03 14.63 -14.99
N VAL A 50 9.43 15.25 -13.98
CA VAL A 50 8.09 14.88 -13.50
C VAL A 50 7.06 15.00 -14.60
N LYS A 51 7.06 16.14 -15.31
CA LYS A 51 6.12 16.36 -16.41
C LYS A 51 6.32 15.32 -17.51
N ALA A 52 7.55 15.06 -17.92
CA ALA A 52 7.85 14.06 -18.94
C ALA A 52 7.40 12.65 -18.52
N PHE A 53 7.64 12.26 -17.27
CA PHE A 53 7.17 11.00 -16.71
C PHE A 53 5.64 10.92 -16.68
N ASP A 54 4.97 11.97 -16.21
CA ASP A 54 3.52 12.02 -16.11
C ASP A 54 2.82 12.02 -17.48
N ASP A 55 3.38 12.75 -18.46
CA ASP A 55 2.92 12.79 -19.84
C ASP A 55 2.93 11.39 -20.49
N THR A 56 3.83 10.50 -20.03
CA THR A 56 3.81 9.11 -20.50
C THR A 56 2.54 8.38 -20.10
N LYS A 57 1.88 8.71 -18.98
CA LYS A 57 0.76 7.96 -18.41
C LYS A 57 1.00 6.45 -18.27
N ALA A 58 2.26 6.01 -18.35
CA ALA A 58 2.65 4.61 -18.28
C ALA A 58 2.87 4.14 -16.84
N GLY A 59 3.07 5.11 -15.93
CA GLY A 59 3.34 4.85 -14.53
C GLY A 59 4.69 4.21 -14.28
N VAL A 60 4.86 3.74 -13.06
CA VAL A 60 6.05 3.00 -12.64
C VAL A 60 6.14 1.67 -13.38
N GLN A 61 5.01 1.01 -13.64
CA GLN A 61 4.97 -0.21 -14.44
C GLN A 61 5.63 -0.02 -15.81
N GLY A 62 5.37 1.10 -16.50
CA GLY A 62 5.99 1.39 -17.78
C GLY A 62 7.52 1.50 -17.73
N LEU A 63 8.08 1.94 -16.60
CA LEU A 63 9.53 1.95 -16.38
C LEU A 63 10.08 0.53 -16.17
N VAL A 64 9.35 -0.29 -15.43
CA VAL A 64 9.70 -1.71 -15.23
C VAL A 64 9.66 -2.47 -16.56
N ASP A 65 8.63 -2.26 -17.38
CA ASP A 65 8.42 -2.97 -18.65
C ASP A 65 9.54 -2.70 -19.66
N VAL A 66 10.12 -1.48 -19.65
CA VAL A 66 11.28 -1.13 -20.50
C VAL A 66 12.63 -1.52 -19.88
N GLY A 67 12.61 -2.15 -18.70
CA GLY A 67 13.81 -2.69 -18.06
C GLY A 67 14.77 -1.63 -17.54
N VAL A 68 14.26 -0.53 -16.93
CA VAL A 68 15.16 0.48 -16.35
C VAL A 68 16.10 -0.14 -15.31
N VAL A 69 17.41 0.06 -15.50
CA VAL A 69 18.45 -0.42 -14.59
C VAL A 69 18.92 0.64 -13.59
N LYS A 70 18.49 1.90 -13.80
CA LYS A 70 18.75 3.02 -12.89
C LYS A 70 17.44 3.73 -12.60
N LEU A 71 17.24 4.01 -11.32
CA LEU A 71 16.06 4.72 -10.86
C LEU A 71 16.13 6.19 -11.32
N PRO A 72 15.08 6.74 -11.94
CA PRO A 72 15.06 8.15 -12.31
C PRO A 72 15.19 9.07 -11.08
N PRO A 73 15.85 10.23 -11.19
CA PRO A 73 16.07 11.14 -10.05
C PRO A 73 14.80 11.57 -9.34
N ILE A 74 13.66 11.62 -10.04
CA ILE A 74 12.35 11.96 -9.45
C ILE A 74 11.90 11.00 -8.33
N PHE A 75 12.45 9.79 -8.23
CA PHE A 75 12.17 8.81 -7.17
C PHE A 75 13.22 8.80 -6.06
N HIS A 76 14.29 9.61 -6.17
CA HIS A 76 15.28 9.72 -5.10
C HIS A 76 14.70 10.56 -3.97
N MET A 77 14.51 9.94 -2.81
CA MET A 77 14.10 10.66 -1.62
C MET A 77 15.25 11.55 -1.12
N PRO A 78 15.00 12.85 -0.83
CA PRO A 78 16.01 13.73 -0.26
C PRO A 78 16.53 13.17 1.08
N ARG A 79 17.84 13.33 1.33
CA ARG A 79 18.48 12.77 2.52
C ARG A 79 17.92 13.35 3.80
N GLU A 80 17.48 14.61 3.77
CA GLU A 80 16.85 15.30 4.88
C GLU A 80 15.60 14.54 5.37
N TYR A 81 14.84 13.94 4.44
CA TYR A 81 13.66 13.14 4.74
C TYR A 81 13.99 11.77 5.35
N ILE A 82 15.20 11.26 5.10
CA ILE A 82 15.70 9.98 5.64
C ILE A 82 16.22 10.19 7.08
N HIS A 83 16.82 11.35 7.37
CA HIS A 83 17.36 11.67 8.69
C HIS A 83 16.27 11.98 9.73
N ASP A 84 15.13 12.54 9.32
CA ASP A 84 13.98 12.78 10.21
C ASP A 84 13.17 11.50 10.51
N HIS A 85 13.46 10.39 9.82
CA HIS A 85 12.83 9.08 10.02
C HIS A 85 13.88 7.96 10.18
N PRO A 86 14.52 7.84 11.37
CA PRO A 86 15.62 6.90 11.61
C PRO A 86 15.25 5.41 11.48
N THR A 87 13.97 5.06 11.34
CA THR A 87 13.48 3.68 11.15
C THR A 87 13.83 3.09 9.78
N LEU A 88 14.30 3.89 8.81
CA LEU A 88 14.81 3.38 7.53
C LEU A 88 16.21 2.76 7.63
N ASN A 89 16.93 2.98 8.74
CA ASN A 89 18.25 2.40 8.99
C ASN A 89 18.15 1.02 9.64
N GLY A 90 17.47 0.06 8.98
CA GLY A 90 17.71 -1.39 9.09
C GLY A 90 17.94 -2.02 10.48
N HIS A 91 17.48 -1.42 11.58
CA HIS A 91 17.62 -2.02 12.89
C HIS A 91 16.64 -3.18 12.98
N ASN A 92 17.16 -4.39 13.16
CA ASN A 92 16.38 -5.60 13.38
C ASN A 92 15.37 -5.37 14.51
N LEU A 93 14.09 -5.20 14.16
CA LEU A 93 12.97 -5.15 15.09
C LEU A 93 12.68 -6.57 15.63
N HIS A 94 13.69 -7.22 16.24
CA HIS A 94 13.49 -8.50 16.91
C HIS A 94 12.56 -8.28 18.11
N GLY A 95 11.38 -8.91 18.07
CA GLY A 95 10.39 -8.89 19.15
C GLY A 95 9.26 -7.87 18.99
N PHE A 96 9.20 -7.12 17.90
CA PHE A 96 8.09 -6.20 17.63
C PHE A 96 6.97 -6.94 16.89
N GLN A 97 5.88 -7.27 17.59
CA GLN A 97 4.70 -7.91 17.01
C GLN A 97 3.52 -6.94 17.00
N VAL A 98 2.97 -6.70 15.80
CA VAL A 98 1.75 -5.89 15.65
C VAL A 98 0.60 -6.55 16.43
N PRO A 99 -0.17 -5.79 17.24
CA PRO A 99 -1.31 -6.34 17.94
C PRO A 99 -2.26 -7.05 16.98
N THR A 100 -2.68 -8.26 17.35
CA THR A 100 -3.60 -9.07 16.55
C THR A 100 -4.90 -9.28 17.32
N ILE A 101 -6.02 -8.96 16.67
CA ILE A 101 -7.38 -9.09 17.19
C ILE A 101 -8.03 -10.29 16.52
N ASP A 102 -8.39 -11.29 17.33
CA ASP A 102 -9.11 -12.47 16.87
C ASP A 102 -10.62 -12.25 17.01
N LEU A 103 -11.35 -12.21 15.89
CA LEU A 103 -12.81 -12.05 15.90
C LEU A 103 -13.57 -13.37 16.00
N LYS A 104 -12.87 -14.49 16.20
CA LYS A 104 -13.51 -15.78 16.43
C LYS A 104 -14.39 -15.69 17.67
N HIS A 105 -15.66 -16.09 17.52
CA HIS A 105 -16.67 -16.05 18.59
C HIS A 105 -16.93 -14.64 19.16
N VAL A 106 -16.76 -13.56 18.38
CA VAL A 106 -17.06 -12.18 18.79
C VAL A 106 -18.49 -11.93 19.29
N SER A 107 -19.42 -12.85 19.00
CA SER A 107 -20.80 -12.83 19.50
C SER A 107 -20.95 -13.35 20.94
N ASP A 108 -19.95 -14.05 21.48
CA ASP A 108 -19.95 -14.48 22.87
C ASP A 108 -19.63 -13.28 23.80
N PRO A 109 -20.48 -12.96 24.80
CA PRO A 109 -20.28 -11.78 25.63
C PRO A 109 -18.97 -11.75 26.42
N CYS A 110 -18.47 -12.91 26.87
CA CYS A 110 -17.22 -13.00 27.62
C CYS A 110 -16.03 -12.73 26.70
N ILE A 111 -16.00 -13.38 25.54
CA ILE A 111 -14.94 -13.20 24.54
C ILE A 111 -14.98 -11.79 23.96
N ARG A 112 -16.17 -11.25 23.70
CA ARG A 112 -16.35 -9.88 23.20
C ARG A 112 -15.70 -8.85 24.11
N LYS A 113 -15.88 -8.97 25.43
CA LYS A 113 -15.25 -8.06 26.40
C LYS A 113 -13.72 -8.08 26.28
N GLU A 114 -13.12 -9.26 26.16
CA GLU A 114 -11.67 -9.39 25.95
C GLU A 114 -11.21 -8.78 24.62
N ILE A 115 -11.99 -8.95 23.55
CA ILE A 115 -11.72 -8.35 22.24
C ILE A 115 -11.76 -6.82 22.35
N VAL A 116 -12.78 -6.25 22.99
CA VAL A 116 -12.92 -4.80 23.21
C VAL A 116 -11.71 -4.25 23.97
N ASP A 117 -11.30 -4.91 25.07
CA ASP A 117 -10.14 -4.48 25.84
C ASP A 117 -8.83 -4.54 25.03
N LYS A 118 -8.64 -5.59 24.22
CA LYS A 118 -7.48 -5.72 23.31
C LYS A 118 -7.49 -4.64 22.24
N MET A 119 -8.65 -4.37 21.62
CA MET A 119 -8.80 -3.33 20.60
C MET A 119 -8.53 -1.95 21.16
N ARG A 120 -9.01 -1.66 22.38
CA ARG A 120 -8.72 -0.41 23.09
C ARG A 120 -7.22 -0.21 23.27
N LEU A 121 -6.54 -1.20 23.85
CA LEU A 121 -5.09 -1.14 24.11
C LEU A 121 -4.27 -1.04 22.80
N ALA A 122 -4.67 -1.75 21.76
CA ALA A 122 -4.01 -1.66 20.46
C ALA A 122 -4.20 -0.27 19.83
N SER A 123 -5.42 0.27 19.87
CA SER A 123 -5.72 1.60 19.33
C SER A 123 -4.97 2.71 20.09
N GLU A 124 -4.95 2.65 21.42
CA GLU A 124 -4.24 3.64 22.27
C GLU A 124 -2.72 3.62 22.08
N LYS A 125 -2.11 2.43 22.02
CA LYS A 125 -0.65 2.30 22.03
C LYS A 125 -0.03 2.28 20.63
N TRP A 126 -0.76 1.78 19.65
CA TRP A 126 -0.23 1.53 18.31
C TRP A 126 -0.91 2.37 17.23
N GLY A 127 -2.20 2.69 17.41
CA GLY A 127 -3.01 3.32 16.36
C GLY A 127 -3.36 2.39 15.18
N PHE A 128 -2.91 1.13 15.22
CA PHE A 128 -3.24 0.10 14.23
C PHE A 128 -3.14 -1.31 14.83
N PHE A 129 -3.82 -2.27 14.21
CA PHE A 129 -3.80 -3.69 14.58
C PHE A 129 -4.15 -4.56 13.37
N GLN A 130 -3.80 -5.84 13.46
CA GLN A 130 -4.24 -6.87 12.52
C GLN A 130 -5.53 -7.52 13.03
N VAL A 131 -6.36 -8.01 12.11
CA VAL A 131 -7.58 -8.76 12.43
C VAL A 131 -7.50 -10.14 11.79
N ILE A 132 -7.76 -11.18 12.58
CA ILE A 132 -7.86 -12.58 12.12
C ILE A 132 -9.24 -13.15 12.42
N ASN A 133 -9.59 -14.26 11.76
CA ASN A 133 -10.93 -14.86 11.83
C ASN A 133 -12.07 -13.86 11.57
N HIS A 134 -11.82 -12.90 10.67
CA HIS A 134 -12.74 -11.82 10.30
C HIS A 134 -13.94 -12.29 9.46
N GLY A 135 -13.95 -13.53 8.99
CA GLY A 135 -15.09 -14.13 8.29
C GLY A 135 -15.17 -13.84 6.79
N ILE A 136 -14.18 -13.18 6.17
CA ILE A 136 -14.08 -13.16 4.70
C ILE A 136 -13.54 -14.53 4.25
N PRO A 137 -14.24 -15.21 3.31
CA PRO A 137 -13.75 -16.45 2.75
C PRO A 137 -12.37 -16.30 2.08
N GLN A 138 -11.49 -17.30 2.24
CA GLN A 138 -10.11 -17.23 1.72
C GLN A 138 -10.04 -17.12 0.20
N ASP A 139 -10.99 -17.75 -0.50
CA ASP A 139 -11.17 -17.65 -1.95
C ASP A 139 -11.49 -16.22 -2.39
N VAL A 140 -12.34 -15.49 -1.64
CA VAL A 140 -12.61 -14.06 -1.91
C VAL A 140 -11.34 -13.21 -1.74
N MET A 141 -10.56 -13.46 -0.67
CA MET A 141 -9.28 -12.77 -0.44
C MET A 141 -8.27 -13.05 -1.56
N LYS A 142 -8.20 -14.30 -2.03
CA LYS A 142 -7.32 -14.69 -3.14
C LYS A 142 -7.77 -14.04 -4.45
N GLU A 143 -9.07 -14.11 -4.75
CA GLU A 143 -9.62 -13.61 -6.00
C GLU A 143 -9.52 -12.08 -6.10
N VAL A 144 -9.62 -11.33 -5.00
CA VAL A 144 -9.44 -9.86 -5.07
C VAL A 144 -7.98 -9.50 -5.40
N LEU A 145 -7.01 -10.23 -4.84
CA LEU A 145 -5.60 -10.05 -5.18
C LEU A 145 -5.33 -10.41 -6.65
N GLU A 146 -5.87 -11.54 -7.11
CA GLU A 146 -5.75 -11.96 -8.51
C GLU A 146 -6.46 -10.98 -9.47
N GLY A 147 -7.63 -10.46 -9.10
CA GLY A 147 -8.35 -9.46 -9.88
C GLY A 147 -7.59 -8.15 -10.04
N VAL A 148 -7.08 -7.60 -8.94
CA VAL A 148 -6.26 -6.37 -8.99
C VAL A 148 -4.99 -6.63 -9.80
N ARG A 149 -4.34 -7.80 -9.63
CA ARG A 149 -3.20 -8.20 -10.44
C ARG A 149 -3.53 -8.24 -11.93
N ARG A 150 -4.63 -8.89 -12.31
CA ARG A 150 -5.10 -8.95 -13.71
C ARG A 150 -5.31 -7.54 -14.28
N PHE A 151 -5.85 -6.61 -13.50
CA PHE A 151 -5.95 -5.21 -13.94
C PHE A 151 -4.57 -4.59 -14.22
N HIS A 152 -3.60 -4.74 -13.31
CA HIS A 152 -2.27 -4.14 -13.49
C HIS A 152 -1.45 -4.80 -14.61
N GLU A 153 -1.67 -6.08 -14.88
CA GLU A 153 -1.03 -6.83 -15.98
C GLU A 153 -1.70 -6.62 -17.35
N GLN A 154 -2.84 -5.90 -17.42
CA GLN A 154 -3.45 -5.56 -18.71
C GLN A 154 -2.56 -4.64 -19.57
N PRO A 155 -2.74 -4.67 -20.91
CA PRO A 155 -2.13 -3.70 -21.80
C PRO A 155 -2.40 -2.26 -21.34
N ARG A 156 -1.41 -1.39 -21.56
CA ARG A 156 -1.47 0.01 -21.12
C ARG A 156 -2.73 0.72 -21.61
N GLU A 157 -3.17 0.44 -22.83
CA GLU A 157 -4.35 1.04 -23.46
C GLU A 157 -5.64 0.75 -22.69
N MET A 158 -5.73 -0.41 -22.06
CA MET A 158 -6.88 -0.80 -21.25
C MET A 158 -6.87 -0.07 -19.90
N LYS A 159 -5.70 0.04 -19.26
CA LYS A 159 -5.53 0.77 -17.99
C LYS A 159 -5.70 2.29 -18.18
N MET A 160 -5.27 2.83 -19.32
CA MET A 160 -5.36 4.26 -19.63
C MET A 160 -6.79 4.79 -19.68
N LYS A 161 -7.80 3.93 -19.91
CA LYS A 161 -9.22 4.30 -19.82
C LYS A 161 -9.62 4.82 -18.44
N TYR A 162 -8.87 4.42 -17.41
CA TYR A 162 -9.09 4.82 -16.03
C TYR A 162 -8.08 5.88 -15.57
N TYR A 163 -7.13 6.29 -16.42
CA TYR A 163 -6.06 7.18 -15.98
C TYR A 163 -6.57 8.59 -15.71
N SER A 164 -6.50 9.04 -14.45
CA SER A 164 -6.89 10.40 -14.07
C SER A 164 -6.11 10.89 -12.85
N ARG A 165 -5.66 12.15 -12.90
CA ARG A 165 -5.13 12.86 -11.73
C ARG A 165 -6.22 13.54 -10.91
N GLU A 166 -7.41 13.70 -11.48
CA GLU A 166 -8.56 14.26 -10.79
C GLU A 166 -9.17 13.24 -9.81
N THR A 167 -10.11 13.70 -9.00
CA THR A 167 -10.74 12.92 -7.92
C THR A 167 -11.92 12.08 -8.40
N GLU A 168 -11.75 11.38 -9.52
CA GLU A 168 -12.78 10.47 -10.02
C GLU A 168 -12.97 9.26 -9.09
N ILE A 169 -14.21 8.77 -9.04
CA ILE A 169 -14.65 7.66 -8.16
C ILE A 169 -14.04 6.30 -8.54
N VAL A 170 -13.65 6.13 -9.80
CA VAL A 170 -12.85 4.99 -10.27
C VAL A 170 -11.71 5.56 -11.09
N ARG A 171 -10.48 5.42 -10.61
CA ARG A 171 -9.32 5.98 -11.30
C ARG A 171 -8.06 5.18 -11.07
N TYR A 172 -7.23 5.18 -12.10
CA TYR A 172 -5.86 4.68 -12.09
C TYR A 172 -4.91 5.87 -12.17
N TYR A 173 -3.84 5.87 -11.38
CA TYR A 173 -2.82 6.90 -11.48
C TYR A 173 -1.50 6.40 -10.91
N THR A 174 -0.43 7.13 -11.24
CA THR A 174 0.87 6.99 -10.60
C THR A 174 1.11 8.19 -9.69
N ASN A 175 1.43 7.94 -8.42
CA ASN A 175 1.79 8.96 -7.43
C ASN A 175 0.76 10.08 -7.21
N TYR A 176 0.14 10.12 -6.02
CA TYR A 176 -0.94 11.06 -5.73
C TYR A 176 -0.44 12.52 -5.74
N ASP A 177 0.69 12.72 -5.07
CA ASP A 177 1.34 14.00 -4.82
C ASP A 177 2.56 14.23 -5.72
N LEU A 178 2.59 13.62 -6.92
CA LEU A 178 3.77 13.59 -7.81
C LEU A 178 4.41 14.97 -8.04
N HIS A 179 3.56 15.98 -8.23
CA HIS A 179 3.97 17.37 -8.54
C HIS A 179 4.31 18.20 -7.29
N GLN A 180 3.97 17.72 -6.09
CA GLN A 180 4.15 18.43 -4.82
C GLN A 180 5.25 17.80 -3.95
N SER A 181 5.38 16.48 -4.00
CA SER A 181 6.38 15.75 -3.23
C SER A 181 7.80 16.03 -3.70
N LYS A 182 8.75 15.95 -2.77
CA LYS A 182 10.19 16.04 -3.08
C LYS A 182 10.74 14.77 -3.72
N GLY A 183 10.01 13.65 -3.61
CA GLY A 183 10.34 12.37 -4.25
C GLY A 183 9.09 11.54 -4.52
N ALA A 184 9.02 10.94 -5.70
CA ALA A 184 7.94 10.06 -6.10
C ALA A 184 8.08 8.68 -5.41
N SER A 185 6.94 8.07 -5.06
CA SER A 185 6.83 6.67 -4.69
C SER A 185 6.99 5.75 -5.90
N TRP A 186 7.64 4.61 -5.71
CA TRP A 186 7.70 3.55 -6.72
C TRP A 186 6.41 2.70 -6.69
N ARG A 187 5.30 3.31 -7.14
CA ARG A 187 3.95 2.73 -7.04
C ARG A 187 2.99 3.27 -8.10
N ASP A 188 2.15 2.38 -8.63
CA ASP A 188 0.92 2.72 -9.34
C ASP A 188 -0.31 2.28 -8.52
N THR A 189 -1.42 3.00 -8.67
CA THR A 189 -2.60 2.85 -7.81
C THR A 189 -3.89 2.81 -8.63
N LEU A 190 -4.73 1.82 -8.38
CA LEU A 190 -6.15 1.82 -8.74
C LEU A 190 -6.98 2.19 -7.49
N ILE A 191 -7.81 3.22 -7.61
CA ILE A 191 -8.84 3.58 -6.63
C ILE A 191 -10.21 3.22 -7.21
N CYS A 192 -11.03 2.59 -6.38
CA CYS A 192 -12.43 2.32 -6.66
C CYS A 192 -13.24 2.64 -5.40
N VAL A 193 -14.04 3.71 -5.44
CA VAL A 193 -14.92 4.11 -4.34
C VAL A 193 -16.12 3.17 -4.28
N MET A 194 -16.28 2.46 -3.18
CA MET A 194 -17.34 1.45 -3.00
C MET A 194 -18.47 1.89 -2.06
N ALA A 195 -18.27 2.97 -1.31
CA ALA A 195 -19.19 3.45 -0.29
C ALA A 195 -19.04 4.98 -0.11
N PRO A 196 -20.06 5.67 0.42
CA PRO A 196 -21.41 5.15 0.72
C PRO A 196 -22.25 4.92 -0.53
N ASN A 197 -21.94 5.64 -1.63
CA ASN A 197 -22.69 5.61 -2.88
C ASN A 197 -21.78 5.07 -4.00
N PRO A 198 -21.70 3.73 -4.19
CA PRO A 198 -20.89 3.17 -5.27
C PRO A 198 -21.46 3.55 -6.64
N PRO A 199 -20.60 3.81 -7.65
CA PRO A 199 -21.06 3.90 -9.03
C PRO A 199 -21.66 2.58 -9.54
N PRO A 200 -22.37 2.65 -10.68
CA PRO A 200 -22.79 1.46 -11.41
C PRO A 200 -21.62 0.48 -11.65
N PRO A 201 -21.81 -0.85 -11.46
CA PRO A 201 -20.72 -1.82 -11.55
C PRO A 201 -19.94 -1.79 -12.87
N ASN A 202 -20.59 -1.41 -13.97
CA ASN A 202 -19.94 -1.30 -15.28
C ASN A 202 -18.84 -0.22 -15.34
N MET A 203 -18.80 0.71 -14.39
CA MET A 203 -17.72 1.69 -14.26
C MET A 203 -16.43 1.08 -13.70
N TYR A 204 -16.47 -0.04 -12.99
CA TYR A 204 -15.26 -0.71 -12.51
C TYR A 204 -14.55 -1.47 -13.64
N PRO A 205 -13.20 -1.62 -13.56
CA PRO A 205 -12.45 -2.42 -14.53
C PRO A 205 -12.96 -3.85 -14.61
N SER A 206 -13.25 -4.32 -15.82
CA SER A 206 -13.79 -5.67 -16.03
C SER A 206 -12.90 -6.78 -15.45
N ALA A 207 -11.59 -6.56 -15.37
CA ALA A 207 -10.63 -7.51 -14.81
C ALA A 207 -10.87 -7.88 -13.34
N CYS A 208 -11.47 -6.97 -12.56
CA CYS A 208 -11.67 -7.10 -11.12
C CYS A 208 -13.07 -6.68 -10.63
N ARG A 209 -13.97 -6.27 -11.52
CA ARG A 209 -15.29 -5.71 -11.20
C ARG A 209 -16.10 -6.56 -10.23
N GLU A 210 -16.36 -7.81 -10.58
CA GLU A 210 -17.28 -8.67 -9.83
C GLU A 210 -16.73 -8.93 -8.43
N ILE A 211 -15.45 -9.29 -8.34
CA ILE A 211 -14.81 -9.56 -7.07
C ILE A 211 -14.67 -8.30 -6.20
N LEU A 212 -14.40 -7.13 -6.79
CA LEU A 212 -14.34 -5.87 -6.04
C LEU A 212 -15.68 -5.54 -5.38
N VAL A 213 -16.80 -5.78 -6.07
CA VAL A 213 -18.16 -5.57 -5.53
C VAL A 213 -18.49 -6.58 -4.43
N GLU A 214 -18.10 -7.85 -4.58
CA GLU A 214 -18.30 -8.84 -3.52
C GLU A 214 -17.42 -8.57 -2.30
N TYR A 215 -16.13 -8.30 -2.52
CA TYR A 215 -15.17 -7.99 -1.48
C TYR A 215 -15.59 -6.75 -0.68
N SER A 216 -16.08 -5.70 -1.34
CA SER A 216 -16.50 -4.47 -0.65
C SER A 216 -17.65 -4.71 0.32
N LYS A 217 -18.64 -5.55 -0.04
CA LYS A 217 -19.75 -5.92 0.85
C LYS A 217 -19.22 -6.63 2.10
N ARG A 218 -18.28 -7.56 1.93
CA ARG A 218 -17.70 -8.31 3.06
C ARG A 218 -16.87 -7.40 3.97
N VAL A 219 -16.09 -6.50 3.40
CA VAL A 219 -15.32 -5.50 4.15
C VAL A 219 -16.25 -4.56 4.90
N GLN A 220 -17.38 -4.14 4.30
CA GLN A 220 -18.38 -3.31 4.99
C GLN A 220 -18.94 -4.04 6.22
N SER A 221 -19.33 -5.32 6.09
CA SER A 221 -19.82 -6.11 7.22
C SER A 221 -18.80 -6.24 8.36
N ILE A 222 -17.51 -6.41 8.03
CA ILE A 222 -16.45 -6.41 9.05
C ILE A 222 -16.28 -5.02 9.66
N GLY A 223 -16.33 -3.97 8.84
CA GLY A 223 -16.28 -2.58 9.27
C GLY A 223 -17.32 -2.31 10.34
N GLU A 224 -18.58 -2.68 10.12
CA GLU A 224 -19.66 -2.56 11.10
C GLU A 224 -19.32 -3.23 12.44
N VAL A 225 -18.77 -4.45 12.41
CA VAL A 225 -18.35 -5.17 13.62
C VAL A 225 -17.22 -4.43 14.34
N ILE A 226 -16.20 -3.98 13.62
CA ILE A 226 -15.05 -3.25 14.17
C ILE A 226 -15.49 -1.93 14.77
N PHE A 227 -16.34 -1.16 14.09
CA PHE A 227 -16.83 0.13 14.59
C PHE A 227 -17.64 -0.05 15.87
N LYS A 228 -18.48 -1.09 15.98
CA LYS A 228 -19.19 -1.40 17.22
C LYS A 228 -18.25 -1.71 18.39
N LEU A 229 -17.22 -2.52 18.13
CA LEU A 229 -16.22 -2.87 19.13
C LEU A 229 -15.39 -1.64 19.56
N LEU A 230 -15.09 -0.73 18.63
CA LEU A 230 -14.43 0.54 18.93
C LEU A 230 -15.32 1.48 19.74
N SER A 231 -16.62 1.56 19.44
CA SER A 231 -17.57 2.31 20.26
C SER A 231 -17.61 1.80 21.70
N GLU A 232 -17.67 0.49 21.89
CA GLU A 232 -17.61 -0.13 23.23
C GLU A 232 -16.26 0.13 23.92
N ALA A 233 -15.15 0.08 23.17
CA ALA A 233 -13.81 0.38 23.70
C ALA A 233 -13.69 1.82 24.21
N LEU A 234 -14.47 2.74 23.66
CA LEU A 234 -14.58 4.14 24.09
C LEU A 234 -15.60 4.33 25.24
N GLY A 235 -16.29 3.28 25.67
CA GLY A 235 -17.35 3.35 26.67
C GLY A 235 -18.65 3.98 26.14
N LEU A 236 -18.87 3.92 24.83
CA LEU A 236 -20.04 4.49 24.15
C LEU A 236 -21.06 3.40 23.80
N ASP A 237 -22.25 3.83 23.37
CA ASP A 237 -23.24 2.94 22.77
C ASP A 237 -22.63 2.22 21.54
N PRO A 238 -22.83 0.89 21.37
CA PRO A 238 -22.21 0.15 20.28
C PRO A 238 -22.51 0.72 18.89
N ASP A 239 -23.66 1.37 18.67
CA ASP A 239 -24.00 1.92 17.37
C ASP A 239 -23.52 3.37 17.16
N HIS A 240 -22.73 3.93 18.09
CA HIS A 240 -22.24 5.31 18.02
C HIS A 240 -21.37 5.60 16.78
N LEU A 241 -20.51 4.66 16.38
CA LEU A 241 -19.63 4.80 15.20
C LEU A 241 -20.13 4.03 13.97
N LYS A 242 -21.40 3.62 13.95
CA LYS A 242 -21.96 2.83 12.86
C LYS A 242 -21.87 3.58 11.53
N ILE A 243 -21.41 2.88 10.48
CA ILE A 243 -21.21 3.37 9.10
C ILE A 243 -22.23 2.81 8.13
#